data_AF-A0A9Q2I6N4-F1
#
_entry.id   AF-A0A9Q2I6N4-F1
#
_cell.length_a   1.000
_cell.length_b   1.000
_cell.length_c   1.000
_cell.angle_alpha   90.00
_cell.angle_beta   90.00
_cell.angle_gamma   90.00
#
_symmetry.space_group_name_H-M   'P 1'
#
loop_
_entity.id
_entity.type
_entity.pdbx_description
1 polymer ?
#
loop_
_entity_poly.entity_id
_entity_poly.type
_entity_poly.pdbx_seq_one_letter_code
_entity_poly.pdbx_strand_id
1 'polypeptide(L)'
;MFFFLSYKIKNRPSFFVSTGGALFAIPWFFYIRTSPDVLIFLLALVGYVIISFESISKVSRVCILQVIFSLALCQVILCFIQSFLPNVAKDWYEYNWLRNGGRPYGIFQQVNLLASFLASGLACGYLLLMQEKRIYRQYVIITGLAAIAIILAINQSRTGWIGAVAAILLLNIFFITSRPRQCIEGTVAMCLAAAFGIWIVQHVSVLINGQHWTLSREYINSNHDRWAMLTTTWKMIMDKPVTGWGYGAFESQYIHYLLDHPQLNVKHSSIIPHPHNELLFAWVQGGVIAVTGLLLMAAGWIKFFINAIRSGAVNTGYAVLIIPLLVHLNLEYPLYQSFIHLGLFVVLLRLADTRELSQKKDVSKAQKNRLMRFSGAIIGCIVVVYGIIGLYANNEITRLERHELAAFPVSPPWYFETQRERSNFDSMIALLVDYNTTRSEQDLALFIKKATPWLDYGVDKNLLVSMITILRYRGDNEEAAKLYAEYSLIE
;
A
#
# COMPACT_ATOMS: atom_id res chain seq x y z
N MET A 1 17.74 34.75 -23.56
CA MET A 1 18.19 33.98 -22.38
C MET A 1 17.04 33.39 -21.53
N PHE A 2 15.88 34.05 -21.42
CA PHE A 2 14.71 33.54 -20.69
C PHE A 2 14.05 32.28 -21.30
N PHE A 3 14.05 32.13 -22.63
CA PHE A 3 13.49 30.94 -23.31
C PHE A 3 14.28 29.65 -23.05
N PHE A 4 15.62 29.74 -22.98
CA PHE A 4 16.48 28.58 -22.70
C PHE A 4 16.40 28.10 -21.23
N LEU A 5 16.19 29.02 -20.27
CA LEU A 5 15.95 28.66 -18.87
C LEU A 5 14.59 27.97 -18.69
N SER A 6 13.54 28.44 -19.37
CA SER A 6 12.21 27.81 -19.35
C SER A 6 12.22 26.40 -19.95
N TYR A 7 12.95 26.18 -21.05
CA TYR A 7 13.09 24.86 -21.69
C TYR A 7 13.85 23.84 -20.81
N LYS A 8 14.92 24.27 -20.12
CA LYS A 8 15.69 23.42 -19.18
C LYS A 8 14.92 23.07 -17.90
N ILE A 9 13.86 23.79 -17.57
CA ILE A 9 12.98 23.49 -16.44
C ILE A 9 11.86 22.52 -16.87
N LYS A 10 11.26 22.73 -18.05
CA LYS A 10 10.19 21.88 -18.60
C LYS A 10 10.61 20.43 -18.93
N ASN A 11 11.87 20.18 -19.28
CA ASN A 11 12.31 18.82 -19.65
C ASN A 11 12.87 17.98 -18.48
N ARG A 12 12.60 18.39 -17.24
CA ARG A 12 13.09 17.72 -16.02
C ARG A 12 12.18 16.53 -15.65
N PRO A 13 12.67 15.28 -15.51
CA PRO A 13 11.86 14.17 -14.99
C PRO A 13 11.06 14.51 -13.72
N SER A 14 11.66 15.19 -12.75
CA SER A 14 10.96 15.70 -11.56
C SER A 14 9.77 16.63 -11.86
N PHE A 15 9.84 17.44 -12.92
CA PHE A 15 8.73 18.29 -13.35
C PHE A 15 7.55 17.46 -13.89
N PHE A 16 7.83 16.37 -14.62
CA PHE A 16 6.79 15.43 -15.07
C PHE A 16 6.10 14.74 -13.89
N VAL A 17 6.87 14.31 -12.88
CA VAL A 17 6.31 13.73 -11.66
C VAL A 17 5.44 14.73 -10.90
N SER A 18 5.95 15.95 -10.64
CA SER A 18 5.17 16.96 -9.89
C SER A 18 3.94 17.44 -10.64
N THR A 19 4.05 17.68 -11.95
CA THR A 19 2.91 18.12 -12.77
C THR A 19 1.89 17.00 -12.93
N GLY A 20 2.36 15.77 -13.14
CA GLY A 20 1.51 14.58 -13.20
C GLY A 20 0.76 14.34 -11.89
N GLY A 21 1.45 14.46 -10.75
CA GLY A 21 0.82 14.34 -9.43
C GLY A 21 -0.20 15.45 -9.16
N ALA A 22 0.09 16.69 -9.56
CA ALA A 22 -0.87 17.80 -9.46
C ALA A 22 -2.11 17.55 -10.32
N LEU A 23 -1.93 17.12 -11.58
CA LEU A 23 -3.04 16.77 -12.48
C LEU A 23 -3.86 15.58 -11.95
N PHE A 24 -3.20 14.56 -11.42
CA PHE A 24 -3.85 13.41 -10.79
C PHE A 24 -4.74 13.84 -9.63
N ALA A 25 -4.33 14.86 -8.87
CA ALA A 25 -5.11 15.40 -7.77
C ALA A 25 -6.20 16.41 -8.16
N ILE A 26 -6.30 16.83 -9.42
CA ILE A 26 -7.32 17.81 -9.83
C ILE A 26 -8.74 17.30 -9.59
N PRO A 27 -9.14 16.10 -10.07
CA PRO A 27 -10.52 15.68 -9.93
C PRO A 27 -10.89 15.46 -8.45
N TRP A 28 -9.90 15.14 -7.61
CA TRP A 28 -10.08 15.02 -6.15
C TRP A 28 -10.56 16.31 -5.46
N PHE A 29 -10.23 17.51 -5.96
CA PHE A 29 -10.74 18.75 -5.35
C PHE A 29 -12.26 18.87 -5.42
N PHE A 30 -12.89 18.23 -6.42
CA PHE A 30 -14.36 18.19 -6.53
C PHE A 30 -15.00 17.19 -5.55
N TYR A 31 -14.21 16.30 -4.95
CA TYR A 31 -14.65 15.23 -4.04
C TYR A 31 -13.93 15.28 -2.68
N ILE A 32 -13.38 16.43 -2.28
CA ILE A 32 -12.53 16.53 -1.08
C ILE A 32 -13.28 16.21 0.23
N ARG A 33 -14.61 16.40 0.23
CA ARG A 33 -15.47 16.10 1.38
C ARG A 33 -15.61 14.60 1.64
N THR A 34 -15.38 13.78 0.61
CA THR A 34 -15.67 12.33 0.60
C THR A 34 -14.40 11.48 0.66
N SER A 35 -13.21 12.09 0.59
CA SER A 35 -11.93 11.34 0.62
C SER A 35 -10.83 12.17 1.29
N PRO A 36 -10.68 12.12 2.62
CA PRO A 36 -9.61 12.84 3.31
C PRO A 36 -8.21 12.29 2.95
N ASP A 37 -8.10 11.06 2.44
CA ASP A 37 -6.84 10.42 2.05
C ASP A 37 -6.07 11.16 0.95
N VAL A 38 -6.77 12.02 0.19
CA VAL A 38 -6.16 12.94 -0.77
C VAL A 38 -5.12 13.82 -0.11
N LEU A 39 -5.35 14.23 1.14
CA LEU A 39 -4.40 15.03 1.89
C LEU A 39 -3.10 14.27 2.10
N ILE A 40 -3.16 12.95 2.34
CA ILE A 40 -1.97 12.10 2.49
C ILE A 40 -1.19 12.04 1.16
N PHE A 41 -1.88 11.86 0.03
CA PHE A 41 -1.25 11.91 -1.28
C PHE A 41 -0.61 13.28 -1.57
N LEU A 42 -1.33 14.38 -1.32
CA LEU A 42 -0.82 15.74 -1.52
C LEU A 42 0.38 16.03 -0.60
N LEU A 43 0.34 15.59 0.66
CA LEU A 43 1.47 15.67 1.58
C LEU A 43 2.67 14.87 1.08
N ALA A 44 2.46 13.67 0.52
CA ALA A 44 3.53 12.88 -0.09
C ALA A 44 4.10 13.57 -1.34
N LEU A 45 3.26 14.20 -2.17
CA LEU A 45 3.68 14.97 -3.34
C LEU A 45 4.49 16.20 -2.94
N VAL A 46 4.03 16.96 -1.94
CA VAL A 46 4.76 18.11 -1.37
C VAL A 46 6.07 17.64 -0.75
N GLY A 47 6.06 16.54 0.00
CA GLY A 47 7.24 15.90 0.56
C GLY A 47 8.24 15.52 -0.53
N TYR A 48 7.79 14.88 -1.60
CA TYR A 48 8.62 14.57 -2.77
C TYR A 48 9.24 15.83 -3.38
N VAL A 49 8.43 16.89 -3.57
CA VAL A 49 8.92 18.17 -4.12
C VAL A 49 10.00 18.77 -3.22
N ILE A 50 9.80 18.81 -1.90
CA ILE A 50 10.79 19.34 -0.94
C ILE A 50 12.08 18.51 -1.00
N ILE A 51 11.98 17.19 -0.95
CA ILE A 51 13.14 16.29 -0.99
C ILE A 51 13.84 16.37 -2.37
N SER A 52 13.12 16.70 -3.45
CA SER A 52 13.72 16.87 -4.79
C SER A 52 14.68 18.06 -4.88
N PHE A 53 14.59 19.03 -3.97
CA PHE A 53 15.55 20.13 -3.87
C PHE A 53 16.82 19.76 -3.11
N GLU A 54 16.77 18.71 -2.29
CA GLU A 54 17.87 18.31 -1.42
C GLU A 54 18.81 17.29 -2.04
N SER A 55 20.12 17.53 -1.91
CA SER A 55 21.10 16.62 -2.48
C SER A 55 21.40 15.41 -1.61
N ILE A 56 21.29 14.20 -2.17
CA ILE A 56 21.56 12.95 -1.45
C ILE A 56 22.99 12.49 -1.75
N SER A 57 23.84 12.61 -0.73
CA SER A 57 25.24 12.15 -0.80
C SER A 57 25.33 10.64 -1.08
N LYS A 58 26.44 10.18 -1.68
CA LYS A 58 26.68 8.74 -1.91
C LYS A 58 26.58 7.93 -0.61
N VAL A 59 27.10 8.47 0.49
CA VAL A 59 27.04 7.84 1.82
C VAL A 59 25.60 7.70 2.29
N SER A 60 24.80 8.76 2.15
CA SER A 60 23.37 8.75 2.50
C SER A 60 22.60 7.75 1.66
N ARG A 61 22.88 7.62 0.36
CA ARG A 61 22.24 6.60 -0.50
C ARG A 61 22.50 5.19 0.02
N VAL A 62 23.76 4.86 0.30
CA VAL A 62 24.14 3.55 0.85
C VAL A 62 23.50 3.31 2.23
N CYS A 63 23.46 4.33 3.08
CA CYS A 63 22.79 4.26 4.38
C CYS A 63 21.29 3.98 4.24
N ILE A 64 20.60 4.63 3.30
CA ILE A 64 19.18 4.36 3.02
C ILE A 64 18.97 2.90 2.58
N LEU A 65 19.81 2.39 1.67
CA LEU A 65 19.73 0.98 1.26
C LEU A 65 19.93 0.03 2.45
N GLN A 66 20.89 0.34 3.34
CA GLN A 66 21.16 -0.47 4.53
C GLN A 66 19.96 -0.45 5.48
N VAL A 67 19.36 0.71 5.72
CA VAL A 67 18.15 0.83 6.56
C VAL A 67 17.01 0.00 5.99
N ILE A 68 16.70 0.12 4.69
CA ILE A 68 15.60 -0.63 4.06
C ILE A 68 15.89 -2.14 4.12
N PHE A 69 17.12 -2.56 3.82
CA PHE A 69 17.52 -3.97 3.88
C PHE A 69 17.45 -4.53 5.31
N SER A 70 17.94 -3.79 6.31
CA SER A 70 17.86 -4.17 7.72
C SER A 70 16.42 -4.27 8.22
N LEU A 71 15.55 -3.31 7.85
CA LEU A 71 14.13 -3.38 8.20
C LEU A 71 13.45 -4.60 7.57
N ALA A 72 13.79 -4.95 6.33
CA ALA A 72 13.30 -6.18 5.70
C ALA A 72 13.78 -7.44 6.43
N LEU A 73 15.03 -7.46 6.92
CA LEU A 73 15.54 -8.55 7.77
C LEU A 73 14.84 -8.62 9.13
N CYS A 74 14.47 -7.49 9.74
CA CYS A 74 13.63 -7.50 10.93
C CYS A 74 12.26 -8.15 10.66
N GLN A 75 11.68 -7.91 9.49
CA GLN A 75 10.43 -8.56 9.09
C GLN A 75 10.62 -10.08 8.93
N VAL A 76 11.79 -10.56 8.47
CA VAL A 76 12.07 -12.01 8.39
C VAL A 76 11.89 -12.70 9.74
N ILE A 77 12.38 -12.07 10.83
CA ILE A 77 12.23 -12.60 12.19
C ILE A 77 10.76 -12.69 12.60
N LEU A 78 9.99 -11.61 12.38
CA LEU A 78 8.56 -11.58 12.69
C LEU A 78 7.79 -12.64 11.89
N CYS A 79 8.13 -12.80 10.61
CA CYS A 79 7.50 -13.77 9.73
C CYS A 79 7.80 -15.21 10.14
N PHE A 80 9.02 -15.47 10.63
CA PHE A 80 9.38 -16.78 11.18
C PHE A 80 8.52 -17.11 12.40
N ILE A 81 8.35 -16.16 13.33
CA ILE A 81 7.47 -16.31 14.50
C ILE A 81 6.02 -16.58 14.05
N GLN A 82 5.49 -15.76 13.13
CA GLN A 82 4.12 -15.92 12.61
C GLN A 82 3.90 -17.25 11.90
N SER A 83 4.89 -17.77 11.18
CA SER A 83 4.73 -18.99 10.37
C SER A 83 4.87 -20.26 11.20
N PHE A 84 5.84 -20.31 12.12
CA PHE A 84 6.26 -21.55 12.79
C PHE A 84 5.98 -21.58 14.29
N LEU A 85 5.67 -20.45 14.92
CA LEU A 85 5.35 -20.35 16.34
C LEU A 85 3.94 -19.76 16.53
N PRO A 86 2.87 -20.45 16.07
CA PRO A 86 1.52 -19.88 16.00
C PRO A 86 0.98 -19.47 17.37
N ASN A 87 1.29 -20.22 18.44
CA ASN A 87 0.86 -19.86 19.80
C ASN A 87 1.50 -18.55 20.26
N VAL A 88 2.82 -18.43 20.09
CA VAL A 88 3.55 -17.19 20.41
C VAL A 88 3.04 -16.02 19.56
N ALA A 89 2.80 -16.26 18.28
CA ALA A 89 2.28 -15.25 17.37
C ALA A 89 0.85 -14.81 17.73
N LYS A 90 0.00 -15.73 18.17
CA LYS A 90 -1.35 -15.43 18.66
C LYS A 90 -1.30 -14.61 19.95
N ASP A 91 -0.49 -15.02 20.92
CA ASP A 91 -0.46 -14.38 22.24
C ASP A 91 0.22 -13.01 22.22
N TRP A 92 1.31 -12.87 21.45
CA TRP A 92 2.08 -11.63 21.40
C TRP A 92 1.60 -10.65 20.33
N TYR A 93 1.05 -11.17 19.23
CA TYR A 93 0.75 -10.38 18.03
C TYR A 93 -0.71 -10.47 17.57
N GLU A 94 -1.57 -11.18 18.31
CA GLU A 94 -2.97 -11.47 17.93
C GLU A 94 -3.10 -12.06 16.53
N TYR A 95 -2.02 -12.72 16.06
CA TYR A 95 -1.97 -13.29 14.72
C TYR A 95 -2.82 -14.55 14.65
N ASN A 96 -3.90 -14.50 13.88
CA ASN A 96 -4.73 -15.66 13.60
C ASN A 96 -4.16 -16.45 12.41
N TRP A 97 -3.45 -17.55 12.72
CA TRP A 97 -2.81 -18.41 11.71
C TRP A 97 -3.81 -19.07 10.77
N LEU A 98 -4.94 -19.57 11.29
CA LEU A 98 -5.96 -20.26 10.49
C LEU A 98 -6.63 -19.30 9.50
N ARG A 99 -6.97 -18.08 9.95
CA ARG A 99 -7.55 -17.04 9.10
C ARG A 99 -6.62 -16.64 7.95
N ASN A 100 -5.32 -16.59 8.21
CA ASN A 100 -4.30 -16.21 7.22
C ASN A 100 -3.75 -17.39 6.41
N GLY A 101 -4.20 -18.62 6.70
CA GLY A 101 -3.67 -19.85 6.06
C GLY A 101 -2.16 -19.99 6.25
N GLY A 102 -1.65 -19.64 7.43
CA GLY A 102 -0.23 -19.70 7.77
C GLY A 102 0.68 -18.69 7.08
N ARG A 103 0.14 -17.79 6.25
CA ARG A 103 0.94 -16.80 5.52
C ARG A 103 1.30 -15.62 6.43
N PRO A 104 2.60 -15.39 6.70
CA PRO A 104 3.00 -14.25 7.52
C PRO A 104 2.72 -12.94 6.78
N TYR A 105 2.40 -11.90 7.55
CA TYR A 105 2.22 -10.53 7.06
C TYR A 105 3.14 -9.51 7.74
N GLY A 106 4.01 -9.96 8.66
CA GLY A 106 4.95 -9.12 9.39
C GLY A 106 4.21 -8.05 10.20
N ILE A 107 4.68 -6.80 10.14
CA ILE A 107 4.01 -5.66 10.76
C ILE A 107 2.83 -5.11 9.94
N PHE A 108 2.72 -5.50 8.67
CA PHE A 108 1.85 -4.82 7.71
C PHE A 108 0.39 -5.27 7.75
N GLN A 109 0.07 -6.33 8.51
CA GLN A 109 -1.28 -6.91 8.62
C GLN A 109 -1.92 -7.36 7.30
N GLN A 110 -1.17 -7.29 6.20
CA GLN A 110 -1.58 -7.72 4.88
C GLN A 110 -0.40 -8.37 4.16
N VAL A 111 -0.66 -9.53 3.56
CA VAL A 111 0.38 -10.42 3.04
C VAL A 111 1.14 -9.83 1.85
N ASN A 112 0.43 -9.10 0.97
CA ASN A 112 1.03 -8.52 -0.24
C ASN A 112 1.87 -7.27 0.06
N LEU A 113 1.50 -6.46 1.06
CA LEU A 113 2.33 -5.37 1.57
C LEU A 113 3.69 -5.91 2.02
N LEU A 114 3.70 -6.87 2.94
CA LEU A 114 4.93 -7.52 3.37
C LEU A 114 5.75 -8.02 2.18
N ALA A 115 5.13 -8.72 1.24
CA ALA A 115 5.83 -9.31 0.11
C ALA A 115 6.54 -8.26 -0.76
N SER A 116 5.87 -7.15 -1.06
CA SER A 116 6.46 -6.06 -1.84
C SER A 116 7.54 -5.28 -1.07
N PHE A 117 7.40 -5.16 0.24
CA PHE A 117 8.42 -4.58 1.11
C PHE A 117 9.68 -5.46 1.15
N LEU A 118 9.51 -6.77 1.34
CA LEU A 118 10.60 -7.76 1.29
C LEU A 118 11.28 -7.77 -0.08
N ALA A 119 10.52 -7.72 -1.18
CA ALA A 119 11.07 -7.62 -2.53
C ALA A 119 11.88 -6.33 -2.75
N SER A 120 11.42 -5.21 -2.19
CA SER A 120 12.14 -3.93 -2.21
C SER A 120 13.43 -3.98 -1.37
N GLY A 121 13.37 -4.58 -0.18
CA GLY A 121 14.53 -4.83 0.67
C GLY A 121 15.55 -5.75 0.01
N LEU A 122 15.09 -6.79 -0.68
CA LEU A 122 15.90 -7.72 -1.45
C LEU A 122 16.61 -6.99 -2.61
N ALA A 123 15.91 -6.12 -3.36
CA ALA A 123 16.54 -5.30 -4.40
C ALA A 123 17.58 -4.32 -3.82
N CYS A 124 17.30 -3.71 -2.65
CA CYS A 124 18.24 -2.83 -1.97
C CYS A 124 19.50 -3.58 -1.49
N GLY A 125 19.33 -4.76 -0.89
CA GLY A 125 20.42 -5.64 -0.46
C GLY A 125 21.27 -6.12 -1.64
N TYR A 126 20.64 -6.44 -2.77
CA TYR A 126 21.35 -6.84 -3.98
C TYR A 126 22.18 -5.69 -4.56
N LEU A 127 21.62 -4.47 -4.59
CA LEU A 127 22.38 -3.29 -5.00
C LEU A 127 23.52 -2.93 -4.02
N LEU A 128 23.36 -3.22 -2.72
CA LEU A 128 24.45 -3.12 -1.74
C LEU A 128 25.56 -4.14 -2.03
N LEU A 129 25.20 -5.39 -2.34
CA LEU A 129 26.16 -6.43 -2.72
C LEU A 129 27.01 -6.00 -3.93
N MET A 130 26.39 -5.37 -4.94
CA MET A 130 27.10 -4.84 -6.11
C MET A 130 28.05 -3.69 -5.78
N GLN A 131 27.91 -3.03 -4.64
CA GLN A 131 28.75 -1.90 -4.21
C GLN A 131 29.81 -2.31 -3.17
N GLU A 132 29.64 -3.45 -2.49
CA GLU A 132 30.52 -3.90 -1.41
C GLU A 132 31.80 -4.53 -1.96
N LYS A 133 32.94 -4.16 -1.36
CA LYS A 133 34.28 -4.64 -1.74
C LYS A 133 34.81 -5.71 -0.78
N ARG A 134 34.38 -5.67 0.47
CA ARG A 134 34.88 -6.57 1.52
C ARG A 134 34.14 -7.90 1.47
N ILE A 135 34.87 -8.99 1.23
CA ILE A 135 34.30 -10.32 1.00
C ILE A 135 33.45 -10.83 2.19
N TYR A 136 33.87 -10.60 3.43
CA TYR A 136 33.08 -10.99 4.60
C TYR A 136 31.72 -10.27 4.67
N ARG A 137 31.68 -8.99 4.26
CA ARG A 137 30.42 -8.22 4.19
C ARG A 137 29.55 -8.68 3.04
N GLN A 138 30.15 -9.07 1.91
CA GLN A 138 29.41 -9.67 0.79
C GLN A 138 28.68 -10.92 1.26
N TYR A 139 29.35 -11.83 1.98
CA TYR A 139 28.69 -13.02 2.52
C TYR A 139 27.60 -12.71 3.53
N VAL A 140 27.77 -11.71 4.42
CA VAL A 140 26.70 -11.25 5.32
C VAL A 140 25.49 -10.71 4.55
N ILE A 141 25.71 -9.98 3.44
CA ILE A 141 24.62 -9.51 2.59
C ILE A 141 23.94 -10.68 1.89
N ILE A 142 24.71 -11.63 1.35
CA ILE A 142 24.18 -12.83 0.67
C ILE A 142 23.33 -13.68 1.61
N THR A 143 23.76 -13.90 2.87
CA THR A 143 22.95 -14.64 3.85
C THR A 143 21.65 -13.90 4.18
N GLY A 144 21.69 -12.57 4.30
CA GLY A 144 20.49 -11.77 4.46
C GLY A 144 19.55 -11.84 3.26
N LEU A 145 20.08 -11.80 2.03
CA LEU A 145 19.30 -11.98 0.80
C LEU A 145 18.63 -13.36 0.75
N ALA A 146 19.34 -14.42 1.12
CA ALA A 146 18.80 -15.77 1.22
C ALA A 146 17.68 -15.86 2.27
N ALA A 147 17.86 -15.25 3.44
CA ALA A 147 16.84 -15.23 4.49
C ALA A 147 15.54 -14.53 4.02
N ILE A 148 15.65 -13.39 3.32
CA ILE A 148 14.50 -12.71 2.73
C ILE A 148 13.84 -13.59 1.65
N ALA A 149 14.62 -14.25 0.79
CA ALA A 149 14.10 -15.12 -0.27
C ALA A 149 13.31 -16.32 0.29
N ILE A 150 13.76 -16.94 1.39
CA ILE A 150 13.02 -18.01 2.08
C ILE A 150 11.66 -17.49 2.56
N ILE A 151 11.63 -16.37 3.28
CA ILE A 151 10.38 -15.81 3.80
C ILE A 151 9.45 -15.36 2.68
N LEU A 152 9.98 -14.78 1.60
CA LEU A 152 9.18 -14.40 0.45
C LEU A 152 8.50 -15.62 -0.20
N ALA A 153 9.19 -16.77 -0.24
CA ALA A 153 8.60 -18.03 -0.68
C ALA A 153 7.50 -18.53 0.27
N ILE A 154 7.73 -18.49 1.59
CA ILE A 154 6.75 -18.87 2.62
C ILE A 154 5.50 -17.97 2.60
N ASN A 155 5.69 -16.67 2.34
CA ASN A 155 4.62 -15.68 2.21
C ASN A 155 3.68 -15.96 1.01
N GLN A 156 4.15 -16.68 -0.01
CA GLN A 156 3.38 -17.15 -1.18
C GLN A 156 2.65 -16.04 -1.96
N SER A 157 3.05 -14.76 -1.85
CA SER A 157 2.45 -13.68 -2.63
C SER A 157 3.03 -13.60 -4.05
N ARG A 158 2.18 -13.84 -5.07
CA ARG A 158 2.55 -13.67 -6.49
C ARG A 158 3.11 -12.27 -6.76
N THR A 159 2.54 -11.24 -6.13
CA THR A 159 2.98 -9.85 -6.27
C THR A 159 4.42 -9.67 -5.82
N GLY A 160 4.78 -10.20 -4.65
CA GLY A 160 6.16 -10.11 -4.15
C GLY A 160 7.15 -10.89 -5.02
N TRP A 161 6.76 -12.07 -5.50
CA TRP A 161 7.62 -12.90 -6.35
C TRP A 161 7.92 -12.24 -7.69
N ILE A 162 6.89 -11.75 -8.38
CA ILE A 162 7.04 -11.06 -9.67
C ILE A 162 7.88 -9.79 -9.48
N GLY A 163 7.62 -9.02 -8.42
CA GLY A 163 8.38 -7.81 -8.09
C GLY A 163 9.86 -8.09 -7.83
N ALA A 164 10.17 -9.11 -7.02
CA ALA A 164 11.54 -9.49 -6.70
C ALA A 164 12.30 -10.02 -7.93
N VAL A 165 11.68 -10.93 -8.68
CA VAL A 165 12.28 -11.50 -9.91
C VAL A 165 12.54 -10.39 -10.93
N ALA A 166 11.57 -9.51 -11.19
CA ALA A 166 11.74 -8.42 -12.14
C ALA A 166 12.89 -7.48 -11.74
N ALA A 167 12.96 -7.07 -10.47
CA ALA A 167 14.03 -6.20 -9.99
C ALA A 167 15.42 -6.87 -10.10
N ILE A 168 15.51 -8.15 -9.74
CA ILE A 168 16.80 -8.88 -9.70
C ILE A 168 17.27 -9.25 -11.10
N LEU A 169 16.37 -9.59 -12.03
CA LEU A 169 16.71 -9.77 -13.43
C LEU A 169 17.26 -8.48 -14.03
N LEU A 170 16.59 -7.34 -13.81
CA LEU A 170 17.07 -6.04 -14.27
C LEU A 170 18.44 -5.68 -13.67
N LEU A 171 18.63 -5.89 -12.36
CA LEU A 171 19.92 -5.65 -11.71
C LEU A 171 21.02 -6.57 -12.28
N ASN A 172 20.74 -7.86 -12.50
CA ASN A 172 21.68 -8.77 -13.15
C ASN A 172 22.08 -8.27 -14.54
N ILE A 173 21.11 -7.85 -15.39
CA ILE A 173 21.39 -7.34 -16.74
C ILE A 173 22.42 -6.20 -16.71
N PHE A 174 22.32 -5.27 -15.75
CA PHE A 174 23.23 -4.13 -15.68
C PHE A 174 24.57 -4.40 -14.99
N PHE A 175 24.67 -5.44 -14.16
CA PHE A 175 25.87 -5.71 -13.37
C PHE A 175 26.66 -6.96 -13.77
N ILE A 176 26.06 -7.93 -14.47
CA ILE A 176 26.66 -9.24 -14.76
C ILE A 176 28.02 -9.14 -15.46
N THR A 177 28.21 -8.17 -16.35
CA THR A 177 29.49 -7.96 -17.07
C THR A 177 30.56 -7.35 -16.16
N SER A 178 30.18 -6.52 -15.20
CA SER A 178 31.09 -5.78 -14.32
C SER A 178 31.40 -6.51 -13.02
N ARG A 179 30.45 -7.32 -12.52
CA ARG A 179 30.47 -8.02 -11.21
C ARG A 179 29.90 -9.44 -11.33
N PRO A 180 30.42 -10.28 -12.26
CA PRO A 180 29.84 -11.58 -12.56
C PRO A 180 29.76 -12.49 -11.34
N ARG A 181 30.83 -12.53 -10.53
CA ARG A 181 30.90 -13.35 -9.32
C ARG A 181 29.79 -13.00 -8.33
N GLN A 182 29.66 -11.72 -7.96
CA GLN A 182 28.62 -11.29 -7.01
C GLN A 182 27.22 -11.55 -7.56
N CYS A 183 27.01 -11.32 -8.86
CA CYS A 183 25.73 -11.58 -9.51
C CYS A 183 25.33 -13.05 -9.44
N ILE A 184 26.25 -13.96 -9.78
CA ILE A 184 26.03 -15.40 -9.76
C ILE A 184 25.82 -15.88 -8.32
N GLU A 185 26.75 -15.58 -7.41
CA GLU A 185 26.67 -16.04 -6.01
C GLU A 185 25.38 -15.54 -5.33
N GLY A 186 25.04 -14.26 -5.48
CA GLY A 186 23.83 -13.69 -4.91
C GLY A 186 22.55 -14.30 -5.49
N THR A 187 22.48 -14.46 -6.82
CA THR A 187 21.29 -15.02 -7.49
C THR A 187 21.13 -16.50 -7.18
N VAL A 188 22.21 -17.29 -7.23
CA VAL A 188 22.17 -18.73 -6.90
C VAL A 188 21.76 -18.93 -5.45
N ALA A 189 22.35 -18.19 -4.50
CA ALA A 189 21.98 -18.28 -3.09
C ALA A 189 20.49 -17.99 -2.89
N MET A 190 19.95 -16.93 -3.52
CA MET A 190 18.53 -16.62 -3.44
C MET A 190 17.64 -17.68 -4.09
N CYS A 191 18.02 -18.24 -5.25
CA CYS A 191 17.25 -19.29 -5.92
C CYS A 191 17.19 -20.56 -5.07
N LEU A 192 18.32 -21.00 -4.51
CA LEU A 192 18.37 -22.14 -3.61
C LEU A 192 17.55 -21.89 -2.34
N ALA A 193 17.65 -20.68 -1.78
CA ALA A 193 16.89 -20.27 -0.60
C ALA A 193 15.37 -20.20 -0.87
N ALA A 194 14.95 -19.68 -2.03
CA ALA A 194 13.55 -19.67 -2.45
C ALA A 194 13.04 -21.10 -2.69
N ALA A 195 13.80 -21.96 -3.35
CA ALA A 195 13.46 -23.37 -3.53
C ALA A 195 13.30 -24.10 -2.20
N PHE A 196 14.18 -23.82 -1.23
CA PHE A 196 14.06 -24.34 0.13
C PHE A 196 12.80 -23.81 0.84
N GLY A 197 12.48 -22.52 0.71
CA GLY A 197 11.22 -21.96 1.23
C GLY A 197 9.97 -22.57 0.61
N ILE A 198 9.98 -22.87 -0.69
CA ILE A 198 8.89 -23.59 -1.37
C ILE A 198 8.78 -25.02 -0.83
N TRP A 199 9.90 -25.70 -0.68
CA TRP A 199 9.94 -27.04 -0.11
C TRP A 199 9.35 -27.06 1.30
N ILE A 200 9.68 -26.08 2.15
CA ILE A 200 9.08 -25.89 3.48
C ILE A 200 7.56 -25.77 3.37
N VAL A 201 7.04 -24.90 2.49
CA VAL A 201 5.60 -24.70 2.32
C VAL A 201 4.87 -26.00 1.98
N GLN A 202 5.50 -26.86 1.19
CA GLN A 202 4.90 -28.10 0.71
C GLN A 202 5.01 -29.26 1.71
N HIS A 203 6.05 -29.31 2.55
CA HIS A 203 6.38 -30.50 3.34
C HIS A 203 6.36 -30.28 4.85
N VAL A 204 6.28 -29.02 5.32
CA VAL A 204 6.22 -28.71 6.75
C VAL A 204 4.77 -28.47 7.16
N SER A 205 4.35 -29.16 8.22
CA SER A 205 3.08 -28.92 8.90
C SER A 205 3.33 -28.29 10.27
N VAL A 206 2.38 -27.47 10.71
CA VAL A 206 2.39 -26.81 12.01
C VAL A 206 1.20 -27.29 12.82
N LEU A 207 1.42 -27.57 14.10
CA LEU A 207 0.38 -28.01 15.03
C LEU A 207 -0.41 -26.81 15.56
N ILE A 208 -1.72 -26.80 15.31
CA ILE A 208 -2.64 -25.76 15.79
C ILE A 208 -3.88 -26.46 16.34
N ASN A 209 -4.22 -26.18 17.59
CA ASN A 209 -5.36 -26.79 18.29
C ASN A 209 -5.37 -28.33 18.20
N GLY A 210 -4.19 -28.97 18.26
CA GLY A 210 -4.06 -30.43 18.18
C GLY A 210 -4.16 -31.02 16.78
N GLN A 211 -4.31 -30.20 15.73
CA GLN A 211 -4.36 -30.65 14.33
C GLN A 211 -3.16 -30.12 13.54
N HIS A 212 -2.67 -30.94 12.61
CA HIS A 212 -1.59 -30.55 11.70
C HIS A 212 -2.15 -29.83 10.47
N TRP A 213 -1.63 -28.63 10.23
CA TRP A 213 -1.98 -27.83 9.07
C TRP A 213 -0.75 -27.62 8.19
N THR A 214 -0.90 -27.80 6.88
CA THR A 214 0.15 -27.47 5.91
C THR A 214 0.14 -25.96 5.63
N LEU A 215 1.30 -25.43 5.25
CA LEU A 215 1.44 -24.02 4.83
C LEU A 215 0.92 -23.80 3.39
N SER A 216 0.71 -24.86 2.62
CA SER A 216 0.27 -24.81 1.22
C SER A 216 -1.18 -24.33 1.07
N ARG A 217 -1.44 -23.58 -0.01
CA ARG A 217 -2.76 -23.01 -0.32
C ARG A 217 -3.28 -23.46 -1.69
N GLU A 218 -4.59 -23.65 -1.80
CA GLU A 218 -5.31 -23.81 -3.08
C GLU A 218 -5.74 -22.44 -3.65
N TYR A 219 -5.52 -22.22 -4.95
CA TYR A 219 -5.72 -20.92 -5.63
C TYR A 219 -6.92 -20.87 -6.60
N ILE A 220 -7.79 -21.87 -6.60
CA ILE A 220 -8.70 -22.15 -7.74
C ILE A 220 -9.77 -21.05 -7.93
N ASN A 221 -10.33 -20.47 -6.87
CA ASN A 221 -11.48 -19.55 -7.00
C ASN A 221 -11.11 -18.09 -7.33
N SER A 222 -9.86 -17.67 -7.08
CA SER A 222 -9.47 -16.24 -7.11
C SER A 222 -9.37 -15.60 -8.50
N ASN A 223 -9.19 -16.39 -9.57
CA ASN A 223 -8.95 -15.84 -10.91
C ASN A 223 -10.24 -15.37 -11.60
N HIS A 224 -11.37 -16.04 -11.35
CA HIS A 224 -12.65 -15.69 -11.99
C HIS A 224 -13.20 -14.37 -11.44
N ASP A 225 -13.22 -14.22 -10.12
CA ASP A 225 -13.67 -13.00 -9.44
C ASP A 225 -12.88 -11.77 -9.90
N ARG A 226 -11.56 -11.93 -10.05
CA ARG A 226 -10.68 -10.86 -10.54
C ARG A 226 -10.95 -10.49 -12.00
N TRP A 227 -11.30 -11.46 -12.85
CA TRP A 227 -11.68 -11.16 -14.23
C TRP A 227 -13.03 -10.42 -14.29
N ALA A 228 -14.03 -10.87 -13.52
CA ALA A 228 -15.33 -10.20 -13.42
C ALA A 228 -15.18 -8.76 -12.91
N MET A 229 -14.33 -8.55 -11.89
CA MET A 229 -13.99 -7.23 -11.36
C MET A 229 -13.40 -6.30 -12.43
N LEU A 230 -12.36 -6.75 -13.13
CA LEU A 230 -11.67 -5.92 -14.13
C LEU A 230 -12.58 -5.61 -15.33
N THR A 231 -13.37 -6.59 -15.78
CA THR A 231 -14.30 -6.39 -16.91
C THR A 231 -15.48 -5.49 -16.54
N THR A 232 -16.01 -5.58 -15.32
CA THR A 232 -17.06 -4.67 -14.82
C THR A 232 -16.52 -3.25 -14.68
N THR A 233 -15.33 -3.10 -14.08
CA THR A 233 -14.64 -1.80 -13.97
C THR A 233 -14.42 -1.18 -15.34
N TRP A 234 -14.03 -1.97 -16.34
CA TRP A 234 -13.89 -1.49 -17.71
C TRP A 234 -15.21 -0.95 -18.28
N LYS A 235 -16.33 -1.64 -18.06
CA LYS A 235 -17.65 -1.17 -18.49
C LYS A 235 -18.03 0.16 -17.83
N MET A 236 -17.82 0.28 -16.51
CA MET A 236 -17.99 1.55 -15.79
C MET A 236 -17.15 2.66 -16.43
N ILE A 237 -15.88 2.41 -16.75
CA ILE A 237 -15.03 3.40 -17.42
C ILE A 237 -15.62 3.83 -18.77
N MET A 238 -16.17 2.89 -19.55
CA MET A 238 -16.77 3.21 -20.86
C MET A 238 -18.03 4.08 -20.74
N ASP A 239 -18.75 4.02 -19.61
CA ASP A 239 -19.94 4.86 -19.38
C ASP A 239 -19.58 6.30 -19.01
N LYS A 240 -18.48 6.50 -18.25
CA LYS A 240 -18.01 7.84 -17.82
C LYS A 240 -16.50 8.03 -18.02
N PRO A 241 -15.98 7.97 -19.28
CA PRO A 241 -14.54 7.92 -19.51
C PRO A 241 -13.81 9.21 -19.15
N VAL A 242 -14.47 10.37 -19.31
CA VAL A 242 -13.86 11.70 -19.11
C VAL A 242 -13.88 12.13 -17.66
N THR A 243 -15.03 12.00 -16.99
CA THR A 243 -15.23 12.48 -15.61
C THR A 243 -14.92 11.44 -14.55
N GLY A 244 -15.00 10.15 -14.90
CA GLY A 244 -15.03 9.06 -13.93
C GLY A 244 -16.34 9.03 -13.13
N TRP A 245 -16.35 8.17 -12.11
CA TRP A 245 -17.43 7.89 -11.18
C TRP A 245 -17.28 8.59 -9.83
N GLY A 246 -16.23 9.39 -9.68
CA GLY A 246 -15.94 10.10 -8.44
C GLY A 246 -14.90 9.35 -7.60
N TYR A 247 -14.07 10.13 -6.93
CA TYR A 247 -13.02 9.60 -6.08
C TYR A 247 -13.55 9.15 -4.72
N GLY A 248 -13.00 8.04 -4.22
CA GLY A 248 -13.41 7.41 -2.96
C GLY A 248 -14.76 6.71 -2.99
N ALA A 249 -15.53 6.84 -4.07
CA ALA A 249 -16.86 6.24 -4.20
C ALA A 249 -16.85 4.91 -4.96
N PHE A 250 -15.70 4.37 -5.34
CA PHE A 250 -15.62 3.19 -6.21
C PHE A 250 -16.39 2.00 -5.63
N GLU A 251 -16.23 1.73 -4.33
CA GLU A 251 -16.85 0.58 -3.67
C GLU A 251 -18.38 0.63 -3.76
N SER A 252 -18.99 1.73 -3.33
CA SER A 252 -20.43 1.96 -3.46
C SER A 252 -20.89 1.98 -4.92
N GLN A 253 -20.23 2.76 -5.78
CA GLN A 253 -20.61 2.89 -7.19
C GLN A 253 -20.50 1.58 -7.95
N TYR A 254 -19.56 0.70 -7.58
CA TYR A 254 -19.41 -0.62 -8.19
C TYR A 254 -20.61 -1.52 -7.87
N ILE A 255 -21.12 -1.51 -6.63
CA ILE A 255 -22.30 -2.29 -6.26
C ILE A 255 -23.56 -1.74 -6.93
N HIS A 256 -23.77 -0.43 -6.89
CA HIS A 256 -24.92 0.18 -7.57
C HIS A 256 -24.88 -0.09 -9.07
N TYR A 257 -23.68 -0.08 -9.68
CA TYR A 257 -23.53 -0.47 -11.08
C TYR A 257 -23.98 -1.90 -11.36
N LEU A 258 -23.65 -2.86 -10.48
CA LEU A 258 -24.09 -4.25 -10.61
C LEU A 258 -25.62 -4.39 -10.44
N LEU A 259 -26.23 -3.62 -9.53
CA LEU A 259 -27.68 -3.60 -9.33
C LEU A 259 -28.42 -3.04 -10.56
N ASP A 260 -27.88 -2.00 -11.18
CA ASP A 260 -28.43 -1.41 -12.40
C ASP A 260 -28.23 -2.31 -13.64
N HIS A 261 -27.31 -3.28 -13.56
CA HIS A 261 -26.93 -4.17 -14.66
C HIS A 261 -27.00 -5.66 -14.26
N PRO A 262 -28.18 -6.19 -13.86
CA PRO A 262 -28.33 -7.56 -13.37
C PRO A 262 -27.89 -8.62 -14.39
N GLN A 263 -27.93 -8.31 -15.68
CA GLN A 263 -27.45 -9.17 -16.77
C GLN A 263 -25.96 -9.54 -16.69
N LEU A 264 -25.17 -8.82 -15.89
CA LEU A 264 -23.75 -9.14 -15.68
C LEU A 264 -23.57 -10.45 -14.88
N ASN A 265 -24.56 -10.85 -14.08
CA ASN A 265 -24.54 -12.08 -13.25
C ASN A 265 -23.25 -12.21 -12.41
N VAL A 266 -22.74 -11.08 -11.92
CA VAL A 266 -21.53 -11.03 -11.09
C VAL A 266 -21.95 -11.00 -9.63
N LYS A 267 -21.46 -11.97 -8.85
CA LYS A 267 -21.56 -11.99 -7.39
C LYS A 267 -20.17 -12.13 -6.80
N HIS A 268 -19.89 -11.42 -5.72
CA HIS A 268 -18.60 -11.48 -5.05
C HIS A 268 -18.79 -12.00 -3.64
N SER A 269 -17.94 -12.95 -3.24
CA SER A 269 -17.90 -13.46 -1.87
C SER A 269 -17.36 -12.44 -0.85
N SER A 270 -16.85 -11.30 -1.34
CA SER A 270 -16.27 -10.23 -0.53
C SER A 270 -16.46 -8.88 -1.21
N ILE A 271 -16.44 -7.83 -0.38
CA ILE A 271 -16.47 -6.43 -0.85
C ILE A 271 -15.26 -6.16 -1.74
N ILE A 272 -15.48 -5.42 -2.83
CA ILE A 272 -14.43 -4.96 -3.74
C ILE A 272 -14.18 -3.48 -3.49
N PRO A 273 -13.18 -3.14 -2.67
CA PRO A 273 -12.90 -1.73 -2.37
C PRO A 273 -12.27 -0.97 -3.53
N HIS A 274 -11.74 -1.69 -4.53
CA HIS A 274 -10.95 -1.13 -5.62
C HIS A 274 -10.75 -2.19 -6.73
N PRO A 275 -10.51 -1.80 -7.98
CA PRO A 275 -9.99 -2.69 -8.98
C PRO A 275 -8.50 -2.93 -8.71
N HIS A 276 -8.06 -4.18 -8.79
CA HIS A 276 -6.68 -4.61 -8.59
C HIS A 276 -5.70 -4.13 -9.70
N ASN A 277 -5.78 -2.87 -10.12
CA ASN A 277 -4.96 -2.22 -11.12
C ASN A 277 -5.03 -0.68 -10.98
N GLU A 278 -3.91 -0.02 -10.65
CA GLU A 278 -3.86 1.44 -10.42
C GLU A 278 -4.32 2.26 -11.62
N LEU A 279 -4.02 1.84 -12.86
CA LEU A 279 -4.42 2.58 -14.06
C LEU A 279 -5.94 2.58 -14.24
N LEU A 280 -6.57 1.41 -14.09
CA LEU A 280 -8.03 1.30 -14.14
C LEU A 280 -8.67 2.03 -12.97
N PHE A 281 -8.06 1.98 -11.79
CA PHE A 281 -8.59 2.68 -10.61
C PHE A 281 -8.58 4.20 -10.78
N ALA A 282 -7.44 4.74 -11.23
CA ALA A 282 -7.30 6.15 -11.58
C ALA A 282 -8.35 6.58 -12.62
N TRP A 283 -8.57 5.75 -13.64
CA TRP A 283 -9.51 6.06 -14.71
C TRP A 283 -10.97 6.02 -14.24
N VAL A 284 -11.38 4.95 -13.56
CA VAL A 284 -12.77 4.82 -13.13
C VAL A 284 -13.14 5.91 -12.12
N GLN A 285 -12.20 6.38 -11.28
CA GLN A 285 -12.48 7.42 -10.29
C GLN A 285 -12.42 8.84 -10.88
N GLY A 286 -11.28 9.21 -11.48
CA GLY A 286 -10.98 10.58 -11.87
C GLY A 286 -10.94 10.83 -13.38
N GLY A 287 -11.31 9.84 -14.18
CA GLY A 287 -11.42 9.97 -15.62
C GLY A 287 -10.10 10.20 -16.34
N VAL A 288 -10.17 10.79 -17.54
CA VAL A 288 -9.00 11.07 -18.39
C VAL A 288 -7.99 12.00 -17.69
N ILE A 289 -8.44 12.92 -16.84
CA ILE A 289 -7.56 13.85 -16.13
C ILE A 289 -6.63 13.09 -15.18
N ALA A 290 -7.19 12.17 -14.38
CA ALA A 290 -6.41 11.32 -13.49
C ALA A 290 -5.43 10.43 -14.26
N VAL A 291 -5.89 9.75 -15.32
CA VAL A 291 -5.02 8.92 -16.18
C VAL A 291 -3.88 9.73 -16.78
N THR A 292 -4.16 10.94 -17.27
CA THR A 292 -3.12 11.83 -17.82
C THR A 292 -2.08 12.19 -16.76
N GLY A 293 -2.51 12.48 -15.53
CA GLY A 293 -1.63 12.70 -14.39
C GLY A 293 -0.73 11.50 -14.10
N LEU A 294 -1.31 10.30 -14.05
CA LEU A 294 -0.59 9.04 -13.83
C LEU A 294 0.43 8.75 -14.94
N LEU A 295 0.04 8.92 -16.21
CA LEU A 295 0.92 8.73 -17.36
C LEU A 295 2.09 9.72 -17.37
N LEU A 296 1.86 10.97 -16.94
CA LEU A 296 2.94 11.95 -16.79
C LEU A 296 3.91 11.57 -15.67
N MET A 297 3.42 11.05 -14.53
CA MET A 297 4.28 10.52 -13.48
C MET A 297 5.13 9.34 -13.98
N ALA A 298 4.50 8.41 -14.71
CA ALA A 298 5.19 7.28 -15.34
C ALA A 298 6.27 7.75 -16.35
N ALA A 299 5.96 8.74 -17.19
CA ALA A 299 6.92 9.34 -18.10
C ALA A 299 8.09 10.01 -17.36
N GLY A 300 7.83 10.64 -16.21
CA GLY A 300 8.85 11.17 -15.31
C GLY A 300 9.79 10.09 -14.79
N TRP A 301 9.24 8.96 -14.32
CA TRP A 301 10.05 7.82 -13.90
C TRP A 301 10.87 7.20 -15.05
N ILE A 302 10.27 6.99 -16.23
CA ILE A 302 10.98 6.49 -17.42
C ILE A 302 12.16 7.40 -17.76
N LYS A 303 11.98 8.72 -17.69
CA LYS A 303 13.07 9.68 -17.89
C LYS A 303 14.16 9.57 -16.82
N PHE A 304 13.82 9.32 -15.55
CA PHE A 304 14.84 9.00 -14.53
C PHE A 304 15.63 7.75 -14.91
N PHE A 305 14.94 6.69 -15.29
CA PHE A 305 15.55 5.41 -15.67
C PHE A 305 16.50 5.55 -16.87
N ILE A 306 16.06 6.22 -17.96
CA ILE A 306 16.91 6.47 -19.14
C ILE A 306 18.15 7.30 -18.77
N ASN A 307 18.00 8.34 -17.95
CA ASN A 307 19.13 9.14 -17.49
C ASN A 307 20.08 8.32 -16.61
N ALA A 308 19.54 7.39 -15.82
CA ALA A 308 20.31 6.51 -14.96
C ALA A 308 21.16 5.51 -15.76
N ILE A 309 20.61 4.91 -16.81
CA ILE A 309 21.35 4.06 -17.76
C ILE A 309 22.57 4.80 -18.31
N ARG A 310 22.37 6.04 -18.78
CA ARG A 310 23.45 6.89 -19.31
C ARG A 310 24.49 7.27 -18.26
N SER A 311 24.14 7.21 -16.97
CA SER A 311 25.00 7.58 -15.85
C SER A 311 25.74 6.39 -15.22
N GLY A 312 25.55 5.17 -15.74
CA GLY A 312 26.25 3.95 -15.31
C GLY A 312 25.44 3.01 -14.40
N ALA A 313 25.87 1.75 -14.31
CA ALA A 313 25.12 0.65 -13.70
C ALA A 313 24.64 0.91 -12.26
N VAL A 314 25.45 1.55 -11.41
CA VAL A 314 25.05 1.91 -10.03
C VAL A 314 23.86 2.86 -9.99
N ASN A 315 23.86 3.86 -10.87
CA ASN A 315 22.76 4.80 -10.99
C ASN A 315 21.50 4.12 -11.53
N THR A 316 21.66 3.26 -12.54
CA THR A 316 20.56 2.41 -13.03
C THR A 316 19.99 1.54 -11.93
N GLY A 317 20.85 0.96 -11.10
CA GLY A 317 20.45 0.16 -9.95
C GLY A 317 19.51 0.90 -9.01
N TYR A 318 19.79 2.16 -8.67
CA TYR A 318 18.88 2.99 -7.86
C TYR A 318 17.52 3.22 -8.54
N ALA A 319 17.49 3.37 -9.87
CA ALA A 319 16.25 3.54 -10.61
C ALA A 319 15.41 2.25 -10.72
N VAL A 320 16.04 1.08 -10.64
CA VAL A 320 15.38 -0.25 -10.64
C VAL A 320 14.69 -0.55 -9.30
N LEU A 321 15.13 0.04 -8.19
CA LEU A 321 14.63 -0.32 -6.85
C LEU A 321 13.13 -0.15 -6.67
N ILE A 322 12.48 0.73 -7.43
CA ILE A 322 11.04 0.99 -7.36
C ILE A 322 10.19 -0.09 -8.04
N ILE A 323 10.79 -0.96 -8.86
CA ILE A 323 10.09 -1.98 -9.67
C ILE A 323 9.17 -2.89 -8.83
N PRO A 324 9.57 -3.40 -7.64
CA PRO A 324 8.66 -4.23 -6.84
C PRO A 324 7.37 -3.50 -6.43
N LEU A 325 7.44 -2.20 -6.15
CA LEU A 325 6.27 -1.39 -5.83
C LEU A 325 5.42 -1.11 -7.08
N LEU A 326 6.04 -0.84 -8.24
CA LEU A 326 5.31 -0.68 -9.50
C LEU A 326 4.54 -1.95 -9.89
N VAL A 327 5.13 -3.14 -9.67
CA VAL A 327 4.44 -4.41 -9.85
C VAL A 327 3.26 -4.51 -8.88
N HIS A 328 3.44 -4.12 -7.62
CA HIS A 328 2.37 -4.14 -6.63
C HIS A 328 1.20 -3.22 -7.00
N LEU A 329 1.45 -2.00 -7.46
CA LEU A 329 0.41 -1.08 -7.94
C LEU A 329 -0.45 -1.66 -9.08
N ASN A 330 0.09 -2.59 -9.87
CA ASN A 330 -0.65 -3.22 -10.97
C ASN A 330 -1.45 -4.46 -10.53
N LEU A 331 -1.30 -4.89 -9.28
CA LEU A 331 -1.94 -6.07 -8.73
C LEU A 331 -2.80 -5.76 -7.50
N GLU A 332 -2.59 -4.63 -6.84
CA GLU A 332 -3.31 -4.14 -5.66
C GLU A 332 -2.99 -2.62 -5.45
N TYR A 333 -3.35 -2.05 -4.31
CA TYR A 333 -3.39 -0.61 -3.99
C TYR A 333 -2.52 -0.25 -2.77
N PRO A 334 -1.22 -0.63 -2.76
CA PRO A 334 -0.38 -0.56 -1.57
C PRO A 334 -0.17 0.83 -0.99
N LEU A 335 -0.26 1.88 -1.81
CA LEU A 335 0.00 3.26 -1.37
C LEU A 335 -1.13 3.82 -0.52
N TYR A 336 -2.34 3.28 -0.69
CA TYR A 336 -3.53 3.66 0.06
C TYR A 336 -3.64 2.83 1.35
N GLN A 337 -3.23 1.55 1.31
CA GLN A 337 -3.25 0.66 2.46
C GLN A 337 -2.08 0.88 3.43
N SER A 338 -0.96 1.46 2.97
CA SER A 338 0.24 1.55 3.79
C SER A 338 1.03 2.84 3.56
N PHE A 339 1.00 3.69 4.58
CA PHE A 339 1.85 4.88 4.64
C PHE A 339 3.35 4.55 4.52
N ILE A 340 3.80 3.40 5.04
CA ILE A 340 5.20 2.95 4.90
C ILE A 340 5.53 2.71 3.43
N HIS A 341 4.62 2.12 2.65
CA HIS A 341 4.83 1.87 1.22
C HIS A 341 4.81 3.16 0.41
N LEU A 342 3.94 4.11 0.76
CA LEU A 342 3.95 5.45 0.18
C LEU A 342 5.28 6.17 0.44
N GLY A 343 5.77 6.15 1.68
CA GLY A 343 7.07 6.72 2.05
C GLY A 343 8.23 6.03 1.31
N LEU A 344 8.23 4.69 1.26
CA LEU A 344 9.22 3.90 0.53
C LEU A 344 9.21 4.26 -0.96
N PHE A 345 8.03 4.36 -1.58
CA PHE A 345 7.89 4.75 -2.99
C PHE A 345 8.53 6.11 -3.26
N VAL A 346 8.23 7.13 -2.44
CA VAL A 346 8.81 8.47 -2.57
C VAL A 346 10.33 8.45 -2.41
N VAL A 347 10.86 7.72 -1.42
CA VAL A 347 12.31 7.59 -1.19
C VAL A 347 13.01 6.91 -2.37
N LEU A 348 12.47 5.79 -2.85
CA LEU A 348 13.06 5.05 -3.99
C LEU A 348 12.99 5.86 -5.28
N LEU A 349 11.88 6.55 -5.53
CA LEU A 349 11.74 7.47 -6.66
C LEU A 349 12.76 8.60 -6.60
N ARG A 350 13.05 9.11 -5.40
CA ARG A 350 14.08 10.14 -5.21
C ARG A 350 15.49 9.61 -5.45
N LEU A 351 15.80 8.39 -5.02
CA LEU A 351 17.11 7.76 -5.25
C LEU A 351 17.41 7.57 -6.74
N ALA A 352 16.38 7.39 -7.56
CA ALA A 352 16.48 7.28 -9.02
C ALA A 352 16.97 8.58 -9.70
N ASP A 353 16.93 9.73 -9.03
CA ASP A 353 17.43 10.98 -9.60
C ASP A 353 18.98 11.07 -9.51
N THR A 354 19.63 11.04 -10.67
CA THR A 354 21.08 10.93 -10.84
C THR A 354 21.79 12.27 -11.04
N ARG A 355 21.06 13.39 -11.02
CA ARG A 355 21.55 14.73 -11.39
C ARG A 355 22.74 15.26 -10.59
N GLU A 356 23.00 14.73 -9.40
CA GLU A 356 23.87 15.40 -8.42
C GLU A 356 25.33 14.97 -8.44
N LEU A 357 25.69 13.95 -9.21
CA LEU A 357 27.09 13.62 -9.42
C LEU A 357 27.82 14.65 -10.31
N SER A 358 27.09 15.61 -10.91
CA SER A 358 27.60 16.47 -11.99
C SER A 358 27.52 17.99 -11.77
N GLN A 359 26.87 18.53 -10.73
CA GLN A 359 26.73 20.00 -10.57
C GLN A 359 27.63 20.59 -9.48
N LYS A 360 28.46 21.57 -9.87
CA LYS A 360 29.20 22.47 -8.95
C LYS A 360 28.20 23.26 -8.08
N LYS A 361 28.54 23.43 -6.80
CA LYS A 361 27.73 24.13 -5.79
C LYS A 361 27.70 25.64 -6.06
N ASP A 362 26.53 26.19 -6.38
CA ASP A 362 26.27 27.64 -6.36
C ASP A 362 25.84 28.11 -4.96
N VAL A 363 26.32 29.26 -4.53
CA VAL A 363 26.05 29.83 -3.19
C VAL A 363 24.57 30.22 -3.00
N SER A 364 23.90 30.70 -4.06
CA SER A 364 22.45 30.97 -4.06
C SER A 364 21.60 29.71 -3.85
N LYS A 365 22.07 28.54 -4.29
CA LYS A 365 21.42 27.24 -3.97
C LYS A 365 21.59 26.87 -2.49
N ALA A 366 22.66 27.28 -1.82
CA ALA A 366 22.93 26.88 -0.44
C ALA A 366 21.91 27.46 0.56
N GLN A 367 21.49 28.72 0.37
CA GLN A 367 20.50 29.36 1.24
C GLN A 367 19.09 28.79 1.02
N LYS A 368 18.72 28.52 -0.24
CA LYS A 368 17.45 27.84 -0.58
C LYS A 368 17.42 26.41 -0.04
N ASN A 369 18.53 25.68 -0.08
CA ASN A 369 18.64 24.35 0.51
C ASN A 369 18.56 24.37 2.05
N ARG A 370 19.06 25.42 2.72
CA ARG A 370 18.91 25.52 4.19
C ARG A 370 17.45 25.65 4.62
N LEU A 371 16.67 26.51 3.94
CA LEU A 371 15.25 26.66 4.22
C LEU A 371 14.49 25.35 3.93
N MET A 372 14.75 24.71 2.78
CA MET A 372 14.12 23.44 2.42
C MET A 372 14.45 22.30 3.41
N ARG A 373 15.69 22.24 3.92
CA ARG A 373 16.07 21.30 5.00
C ARG A 373 15.29 21.56 6.27
N PHE A 374 15.18 22.82 6.68
CA PHE A 374 14.47 23.18 7.90
C PHE A 374 12.98 22.87 7.77
N SER A 375 12.35 23.22 6.64
CA SER A 375 10.97 22.85 6.33
C SER A 375 10.78 21.33 6.29
N GLY A 376 11.70 20.60 5.64
CA GLY A 376 11.67 19.14 5.59
C GLY A 376 11.82 18.49 6.96
N ALA A 377 12.67 19.03 7.83
CA ALA A 377 12.83 18.58 9.21
C ALA A 377 11.57 18.84 10.05
N ILE A 378 10.97 20.05 9.93
CA ILE A 378 9.70 20.37 10.60
C ILE A 378 8.60 19.41 10.15
N ILE A 379 8.44 19.20 8.85
CA ILE A 379 7.43 18.28 8.31
C ILE A 379 7.69 16.86 8.81
N GLY A 380 8.95 16.42 8.81
CA GLY A 380 9.35 15.13 9.38
C GLY A 380 8.96 14.99 10.85
N CYS A 381 9.23 16.02 11.67
CA CYS A 381 8.82 16.06 13.06
C CYS A 381 7.29 16.01 13.22
N ILE A 382 6.54 16.77 12.42
CA ILE A 382 5.07 16.76 12.44
C ILE A 382 4.54 15.37 12.11
N VAL A 383 5.08 14.71 11.08
CA VAL A 383 4.68 13.33 10.70
C VAL A 383 4.97 12.35 11.84
N VAL A 384 6.12 12.45 12.51
CA VAL A 384 6.45 11.59 13.65
C VAL A 384 5.50 11.82 14.82
N VAL A 385 5.24 13.08 15.17
CA VAL A 385 4.29 13.43 16.26
C VAL A 385 2.89 12.95 15.93
N TYR A 386 2.41 13.17 14.70
CA TYR A 386 1.13 12.66 14.22
C TYR A 386 1.06 11.13 14.30
N GLY A 387 2.14 10.43 13.92
CA GLY A 387 2.25 8.97 14.02
C GLY A 387 2.19 8.47 15.46
N ILE A 388 2.82 9.17 16.42
CA ILE A 388 2.74 8.84 17.86
C ILE A 388 1.31 9.02 18.38
N ILE A 389 0.66 10.13 18.02
CA ILE A 389 -0.75 10.39 18.39
C ILE A 389 -1.65 9.31 17.79
N GLY A 390 -1.43 8.95 16.52
CA GLY A 390 -2.17 7.89 15.83
C GLY A 390 -1.98 6.51 16.46
N LEU A 391 -0.76 6.19 16.89
CA LEU A 391 -0.49 4.93 17.60
C LEU A 391 -1.18 4.90 18.97
N TYR A 392 -1.16 6.03 19.69
CA TYR A 392 -1.88 6.16 20.95
C TYR A 392 -3.40 6.02 20.76
N ALA A 393 -3.97 6.70 19.77
CA ALA A 393 -5.39 6.59 19.41
C ALA A 393 -5.78 5.14 19.07
N ASN A 394 -4.97 4.48 18.24
CA ASN A 394 -5.18 3.07 17.87
C ASN A 394 -5.17 2.15 19.11
N ASN A 395 -4.24 2.36 20.05
CA ASN A 395 -4.19 1.58 21.27
C ASN A 395 -5.41 1.81 22.18
N GLU A 396 -5.87 3.06 22.31
CA GLU A 396 -7.08 3.39 23.08
C GLU A 396 -8.34 2.79 22.46
N ILE A 397 -8.51 2.91 21.14
CA ILE A 397 -9.65 2.32 20.41
C ILE A 397 -9.64 0.79 20.57
N THR A 398 -8.48 0.15 20.37
CA THR A 398 -8.33 -1.31 20.58
C THR A 398 -8.70 -1.72 22.01
N ARG A 399 -8.36 -0.91 23.01
CA ARG A 399 -8.78 -1.15 24.39
C ARG A 399 -10.30 -1.12 24.53
N LEU A 400 -10.98 -0.16 23.88
CA LEU A 400 -12.45 -0.06 23.91
C LEU A 400 -13.11 -1.25 23.21
N GLU A 401 -12.61 -1.66 22.05
CA GLU A 401 -13.10 -2.84 21.32
C GLU A 401 -12.98 -4.13 22.13
N ARG A 402 -11.86 -4.31 22.86
CA ARG A 402 -11.68 -5.46 23.78
C ARG A 402 -12.68 -5.50 24.93
N HIS A 403 -13.30 -4.37 25.26
CA HIS A 403 -14.38 -4.28 26.24
C HIS A 403 -15.75 -4.13 25.56
N GLU A 404 -15.88 -4.67 24.35
CA GLU A 404 -17.12 -4.73 23.56
C GLU A 404 -17.77 -3.36 23.34
N LEU A 405 -16.96 -2.30 23.31
CA LEU A 405 -17.39 -0.91 23.08
C LEU A 405 -18.39 -0.35 24.11
N ALA A 406 -18.66 -1.05 25.22
CA ALA A 406 -19.62 -0.62 26.24
C ALA A 406 -19.26 0.70 26.92
N ALA A 407 -17.98 1.09 26.89
CA ALA A 407 -17.47 2.35 27.43
C ALA A 407 -17.03 3.32 26.32
N PHE A 408 -17.51 3.15 25.09
CA PHE A 408 -17.13 4.03 23.99
C PHE A 408 -17.68 5.45 24.22
N PRO A 409 -16.86 6.50 24.10
CA PRO A 409 -17.29 7.87 24.41
C PRO A 409 -18.31 8.39 23.40
N VAL A 410 -19.42 8.94 23.88
CA VAL A 410 -20.45 9.60 23.05
C VAL A 410 -19.84 10.71 22.19
N SER A 411 -18.86 11.43 22.73
CA SER A 411 -18.03 12.39 22.01
C SER A 411 -16.57 11.93 22.02
N PRO A 412 -16.11 11.28 20.94
CA PRO A 412 -14.73 10.84 20.82
C PRO A 412 -13.74 11.98 21.03
N PRO A 413 -12.63 11.76 21.75
CA PRO A 413 -11.56 12.75 21.88
C PRO A 413 -10.99 13.16 20.52
N TRP A 414 -10.49 14.39 20.40
CA TRP A 414 -9.95 14.94 19.14
C TRP A 414 -8.87 14.05 18.48
N TYR A 415 -8.09 13.31 19.27
CA TYR A 415 -7.02 12.47 18.75
C TYR A 415 -7.52 11.20 18.05
N PHE A 416 -8.79 10.82 18.25
CA PHE A 416 -9.42 9.74 17.48
C PHE A 416 -9.60 10.09 16.00
N GLU A 417 -9.55 11.37 15.64
CA GLU A 417 -9.55 11.80 14.23
C GLU A 417 -8.33 11.28 13.45
N THR A 418 -7.23 10.92 14.14
CA THR A 418 -6.11 10.24 13.49
C THR A 418 -6.43 8.82 13.03
N GLN A 419 -7.51 8.24 13.55
CA GLN A 419 -8.09 6.92 13.24
C GLN A 419 -9.59 7.07 12.90
N ARG A 420 -9.94 8.14 12.17
CA ARG A 420 -11.32 8.62 11.99
C ARG A 420 -12.30 7.54 11.55
N GLU A 421 -11.94 6.76 10.53
CA GLU A 421 -12.82 5.71 10.00
C GLU A 421 -13.16 4.67 11.06
N ARG A 422 -12.14 4.11 11.72
CA ARG A 422 -12.32 3.12 12.78
C ARG A 422 -13.11 3.68 13.96
N SER A 423 -12.76 4.87 14.43
CA SER A 423 -13.51 5.54 15.50
C SER A 423 -14.98 5.79 15.13
N ASN A 424 -15.26 6.19 13.90
CA ASN A 424 -16.63 6.45 13.47
C ASN A 424 -17.43 5.15 13.39
N PHE A 425 -16.84 4.09 12.84
CA PHE A 425 -17.43 2.76 12.80
C PHE A 425 -17.76 2.26 14.21
N ASP A 426 -16.80 2.28 15.12
CA ASP A 426 -16.99 1.86 16.51
C ASP A 426 -18.05 2.69 17.22
N SER A 427 -18.11 4.00 16.94
CA SER A 427 -19.15 4.87 17.48
C SER A 427 -20.57 4.52 17.01
N MET A 428 -20.71 3.83 15.86
CA MET A 428 -21.99 3.32 15.39
C MET A 428 -22.31 2.00 16.07
N ILE A 429 -21.35 1.07 16.17
CA ILE A 429 -21.55 -0.21 16.85
C ILE A 429 -21.86 0.00 18.34
N ALA A 430 -21.20 0.95 19.00
CA ALA A 430 -21.46 1.31 20.39
C ALA A 430 -22.93 1.68 20.64
N LEU A 431 -23.60 2.36 19.69
CA LEU A 431 -25.03 2.68 19.81
C LEU A 431 -25.91 1.43 19.87
N LEU A 432 -25.53 0.38 19.14
CA LEU A 432 -26.24 -0.90 19.18
C LEU A 432 -25.99 -1.64 20.51
N VAL A 433 -24.79 -1.51 21.06
CA VAL A 433 -24.44 -2.05 22.40
C VAL A 433 -25.24 -1.32 23.48
N ASP A 434 -25.31 0.01 23.42
CA ASP A 434 -26.10 0.83 24.34
C ASP A 434 -27.59 0.47 24.24
N TYR A 435 -28.13 0.34 23.03
CA TYR A 435 -29.52 -0.07 22.81
C TYR A 435 -29.86 -1.42 23.46
N ASN A 436 -28.94 -2.39 23.43
CA ASN A 436 -29.17 -3.69 24.08
C ASN A 436 -29.41 -3.57 25.59
N THR A 437 -28.88 -2.50 26.21
CA THR A 437 -29.04 -2.21 27.64
C THR A 437 -30.19 -1.24 27.90
N THR A 438 -30.26 -0.13 27.17
CA THR A 438 -31.18 0.99 27.42
C THR A 438 -32.55 0.82 26.76
N ARG A 439 -32.63 0.04 25.68
CA ARG A 439 -33.78 -0.05 24.76
C ARG A 439 -34.24 1.31 24.22
N SER A 440 -33.33 2.27 24.12
CA SER A 440 -33.63 3.63 23.65
C SER A 440 -33.76 3.70 22.13
N GLU A 441 -34.93 4.10 21.64
CA GLU A 441 -35.15 4.37 20.20
C GLU A 441 -34.24 5.47 19.64
N GLN A 442 -33.74 6.36 20.50
CA GLN A 442 -32.81 7.42 20.09
C GLN A 442 -31.49 6.85 19.60
N ASP A 443 -31.02 5.74 20.20
CA ASP A 443 -29.76 5.09 19.82
C ASP A 443 -29.88 4.49 18.41
N LEU A 444 -31.01 3.83 18.13
CA LEU A 444 -31.33 3.32 16.80
C LEU A 444 -31.49 4.44 15.76
N ALA A 445 -32.14 5.57 16.13
CA ALA A 445 -32.28 6.71 15.23
C ALA A 445 -30.93 7.37 14.92
N LEU A 446 -30.05 7.49 15.92
CA LEU A 446 -28.71 8.03 15.75
C LEU A 446 -27.82 7.08 14.95
N PHE A 447 -27.97 5.76 15.14
CA PHE A 447 -27.30 4.74 14.35
C PHE A 447 -27.64 4.90 12.86
N ILE A 448 -28.92 4.90 12.50
CA ILE A 448 -29.36 5.11 11.11
C ILE A 448 -28.79 6.43 10.56
N LYS A 449 -28.93 7.54 11.31
CA LYS A 449 -28.41 8.85 10.90
C LYS A 449 -26.91 8.86 10.62
N LYS A 450 -26.11 8.08 11.36
CA LYS A 450 -24.66 7.95 11.15
C LYS A 450 -24.30 6.96 10.04
N ALA A 451 -25.04 5.85 9.94
CA ALA A 451 -24.76 4.76 9.02
C ALA A 451 -25.16 5.08 7.57
N THR A 452 -26.26 5.82 7.35
CA THR A 452 -26.68 6.23 6.00
C THR A 452 -25.57 6.95 5.23
N PRO A 453 -24.97 8.07 5.71
CA PRO A 453 -23.90 8.74 4.98
C PRO A 453 -22.60 7.93 4.92
N TRP A 454 -22.44 6.87 5.72
CA TRP A 454 -21.30 5.95 5.61
C TRP A 454 -21.46 5.01 4.40
N LEU A 455 -22.67 4.49 4.20
CA LEU A 455 -22.99 3.58 3.10
C LEU A 455 -23.09 4.26 1.72
N ASP A 456 -23.21 5.59 1.69
CA ASP A 456 -23.13 6.37 0.44
C ASP A 456 -21.77 6.23 -0.27
N TYR A 457 -20.71 5.80 0.42
CA TYR A 457 -19.33 5.79 -0.11
C TYR A 457 -18.63 4.44 0.00
N GLY A 458 -18.89 3.70 1.07
CA GLY A 458 -18.38 2.35 1.28
C GLY A 458 -19.52 1.38 1.54
N VAL A 459 -19.20 0.10 1.64
CA VAL A 459 -20.17 -0.97 1.81
C VAL A 459 -19.70 -1.82 2.96
N ASP A 460 -20.48 -1.90 4.03
CA ASP A 460 -20.16 -2.75 5.17
C ASP A 460 -21.28 -3.75 5.42
N LYS A 461 -20.94 -5.05 5.38
CA LYS A 461 -21.90 -6.14 5.57
C LYS A 461 -22.61 -6.03 6.92
N ASN A 462 -21.89 -5.69 7.98
CA ASN A 462 -22.46 -5.65 9.34
C ASN A 462 -23.38 -4.45 9.49
N LEU A 463 -22.98 -3.27 9.01
CA LEU A 463 -23.84 -2.09 9.03
C LEU A 463 -25.11 -2.29 8.19
N LEU A 464 -25.00 -2.88 7.00
CA LEU A 464 -26.16 -3.21 6.17
C LEU A 464 -27.14 -4.13 6.90
N VAL A 465 -26.65 -5.23 7.49
CA VAL A 465 -27.50 -6.16 8.26
C VAL A 465 -28.16 -5.47 9.45
N SER A 466 -27.42 -4.66 10.20
CA SER A 466 -27.97 -3.89 11.32
C SER A 466 -29.03 -2.89 10.85
N MET A 467 -28.79 -2.13 9.77
CA MET A 467 -29.77 -1.18 9.22
C MET A 467 -31.04 -1.89 8.72
N ILE A 468 -30.90 -2.97 7.96
CA ILE A 468 -32.04 -3.78 7.47
C ILE A 468 -32.89 -4.27 8.65
N THR A 469 -32.23 -4.74 9.72
CA THR A 469 -32.90 -5.23 10.92
C THR A 469 -33.69 -4.13 11.62
N ILE A 470 -33.07 -2.95 11.80
CA ILE A 470 -33.70 -1.78 12.45
C ILE A 470 -34.88 -1.25 11.61
N LEU A 471 -34.73 -1.15 10.29
CA LEU A 471 -35.79 -0.66 9.41
C LEU A 471 -37.00 -1.61 9.39
N ARG A 472 -36.76 -2.93 9.31
CA ARG A 472 -37.84 -3.93 9.44
C ARG A 472 -38.55 -3.85 10.79
N TYR A 473 -37.78 -3.66 11.87
CA TYR A 473 -38.34 -3.47 13.21
C TYR A 473 -39.24 -2.23 13.29
N ARG A 474 -38.89 -1.14 12.58
CA ARG A 474 -39.68 0.10 12.49
C ARG A 474 -40.85 0.04 11.50
N GLY A 475 -40.95 -1.02 10.70
CA GLY A 475 -41.99 -1.19 9.67
C GLY A 475 -41.63 -0.61 8.30
N ASP A 476 -40.42 -0.08 8.13
CA ASP A 476 -39.92 0.53 6.89
C ASP A 476 -39.44 -0.55 5.89
N ASN A 477 -40.35 -1.43 5.49
CA ASN A 477 -40.03 -2.62 4.70
C ASN A 477 -39.52 -2.31 3.28
N GLU A 478 -39.94 -1.20 2.69
CA GLU A 478 -39.49 -0.82 1.34
C GLU A 478 -38.01 -0.44 1.33
N GLU A 479 -37.57 0.36 2.30
CA GLU A 479 -36.17 0.78 2.42
C GLU A 479 -35.28 -0.38 2.85
N ALA A 480 -35.76 -1.23 3.76
CA ALA A 480 -35.08 -2.48 4.11
C ALA A 480 -34.90 -3.42 2.91
N ALA A 481 -35.86 -3.47 1.97
CA ALA A 481 -35.74 -4.28 0.76
C ALA A 481 -34.67 -3.73 -0.20
N LYS A 482 -34.54 -2.40 -0.31
CA LYS A 482 -33.48 -1.76 -1.11
C LYS A 482 -32.08 -2.12 -0.58
N LEU A 483 -31.86 -1.95 0.73
CA LEU A 483 -30.57 -2.31 1.35
C LEU A 483 -30.29 -3.83 1.27
N TYR A 484 -31.32 -4.67 1.32
CA TYR A 484 -31.15 -6.11 1.17
C TYR A 484 -30.68 -6.50 -0.23
N ALA A 485 -31.08 -5.76 -1.27
CA ALA A 485 -30.58 -6.00 -2.62
C ALA A 485 -29.06 -5.76 -2.71
N GLU A 486 -28.56 -4.68 -2.12
CA GLU A 486 -27.11 -4.41 -2.00
C GLU A 486 -26.39 -5.51 -1.22
N TYR A 487 -26.94 -5.89 -0.05
CA TYR A 487 -26.39 -6.96 0.78
C TYR A 487 -26.28 -8.29 0.02
N SER A 488 -27.28 -8.65 -0.79
CA SER A 488 -27.32 -9.92 -1.52
C SER A 488 -26.25 -10.07 -2.62
N LEU A 489 -25.62 -8.97 -3.04
CA LEU A 489 -24.52 -8.99 -4.01
C LEU A 489 -23.15 -9.25 -3.38
N ILE A 490 -23.06 -9.06 -2.06
CA ILE A 490 -21.82 -9.21 -1.29
C ILE A 490 -21.88 -10.35 -0.29
N GLU A 491 -23.07 -10.89 0.04
CA GLU A 491 -23.25 -12.09 0.89
C GLU A 491 -22.40 -13.26 0.40
#